data_AF-A0A929H291-F1
#
_entry.id   AF-A0A929H291-F1
#
_cell.length_a   1.000
_cell.length_b   1.000
_cell.length_c   1.000
_cell.angle_alpha   90.00
_cell.angle_beta   90.00
_cell.angle_gamma   90.00
#
_symmetry.space_group_name_H-M   'P 1'
#
loop_
_entity.id
_entity.type
_entity.pdbx_description
1 polymer ?
#
loop_
_entity_poly.entity_id
_entity_poly.type
_entity_poly.pdbx_seq_one_letter_code
_entity_poly.pdbx_strand_id
1 'polypeptide(L)'
;MERLSKLVCENLMSGLCEGLWERIIMERKNINRGFTQLRVWNNSVELYFLTCKLLSKFPYELKKTVSNCIDSSHSISRNIAEGYSRRSIKEYLNFLNMALGSSGEYHSCIFSFYKANQITKEEFEQMDKLQYKTENELIQLVKSLQKKMKEGTWDDTF
;
A
#
# COMPACT_ATOMS: atom_id res chain seq x y z
N MET A 1 39.64 -5.53 15.03
CA MET A 1 38.75 -4.35 15.18
C MET A 1 37.54 -4.37 14.25
N GLU A 2 37.46 -5.21 13.21
CA GLU A 2 36.29 -5.27 12.30
C GLU A 2 35.08 -6.09 12.77
N ARG A 3 35.21 -6.96 13.79
CA ARG A 3 34.09 -7.80 14.27
C ARG A 3 33.14 -7.12 15.27
N LEU A 4 33.56 -6.04 15.93
CA LEU A 4 32.73 -5.31 16.89
C LEU A 4 31.83 -4.25 16.24
N SER A 5 32.12 -3.80 15.02
CA SER A 5 31.27 -2.86 14.27
C SER A 5 30.03 -3.53 13.67
N LYS A 6 30.13 -4.79 13.22
CA LYS A 6 28.97 -5.52 12.68
C LYS A 6 27.93 -5.87 13.74
N LEU A 7 28.39 -6.23 14.95
CA LEU A 7 27.49 -6.66 16.04
C LEU A 7 26.68 -5.50 16.65
N VAL A 8 27.16 -4.25 16.54
CA VAL A 8 26.42 -3.06 16.98
C VAL A 8 25.36 -2.65 15.95
N CYS A 9 25.59 -2.88 14.66
CA CYS A 9 24.57 -2.64 13.63
C CYS A 9 23.44 -3.68 13.62
N GLU A 10 23.73 -4.95 13.91
CA GLU A 10 22.72 -6.01 13.90
C GLU A 10 21.76 -5.95 15.11
N ASN A 11 22.21 -5.40 16.25
CA ASN A 11 21.41 -5.32 17.48
C ASN A 11 20.63 -4.00 17.68
N LEU A 12 20.81 -2.99 16.81
CA LEU A 12 20.04 -1.73 16.86
C LEU A 12 18.82 -1.71 15.94
N MET A 13 18.60 -2.77 15.15
CA MET A 13 17.52 -2.84 14.16
C MET A 13 16.24 -3.51 14.66
N SER A 14 16.20 -4.08 15.87
CA SER A 14 15.13 -4.98 16.30
C SER A 14 13.98 -4.32 17.08
N GLY A 15 13.51 -3.13 16.68
CA GLY A 15 12.19 -2.63 17.11
C GLY A 15 12.09 -1.16 17.55
N LEU A 16 13.21 -0.49 17.81
CA LEU A 16 13.24 0.97 18.03
C LEU A 16 13.50 1.76 16.73
N CYS A 17 14.00 1.09 15.69
CA CYS A 17 14.45 1.69 14.44
C CYS A 17 13.28 2.01 13.49
N GLU A 18 12.34 1.08 13.26
CA GLU A 18 11.22 1.28 12.33
C GLU A 18 10.41 2.55 12.65
N GLY A 19 10.02 2.74 13.91
CA GLY A 19 9.25 3.90 14.33
C GLY A 19 10.04 5.22 14.38
N LEU A 20 11.37 5.20 14.39
CA LEU A 20 12.19 6.42 14.35
C LEU A 20 12.49 6.85 12.91
N TRP A 21 12.73 5.89 12.01
CA TRP A 21 12.93 6.15 10.59
C TRP A 21 11.68 6.66 9.89
N GLU A 22 10.51 6.08 10.19
CA GLU A 22 9.22 6.60 9.70
C GLU A 22 8.99 8.04 10.15
N ARG A 23 9.37 8.37 11.39
CA ARG A 23 9.25 9.73 11.94
C ARG A 23 10.21 10.72 11.28
N ILE A 24 11.47 10.34 11.04
CA ILE A 24 12.50 11.19 10.41
C ILE A 24 12.14 11.50 8.94
N ILE A 25 11.60 10.54 8.19
CA ILE A 25 11.26 10.74 6.76
C ILE A 25 10.02 11.64 6.58
N MET A 26 9.15 11.72 7.59
CA MET A 26 7.89 12.48 7.57
C MET A 26 7.99 13.89 8.18
N GLU A 27 9.18 14.38 8.58
CA GLU A 27 9.34 15.70 9.23
C GLU A 27 8.88 16.88 8.34
N ARG A 28 8.98 16.73 7.02
CA ARG A 28 8.60 17.78 6.07
C ARG A 28 7.07 17.81 5.87
N LYS A 29 6.41 18.69 6.63
CA LYS A 29 4.98 18.96 6.51
C LYS A 29 4.66 19.67 5.19
N ASN A 30 3.76 19.09 4.41
CA ASN A 30 3.21 19.66 3.17
C ASN A 30 1.73 19.27 3.11
N ILE A 31 0.86 20.23 2.75
CA ILE A 31 -0.58 20.00 2.62
C ILE A 31 -0.90 18.81 1.71
N ASN A 32 -0.16 18.62 0.63
CA ASN A 32 -0.35 17.52 -0.32
C ASN A 32 0.20 16.17 0.18
N ARG A 33 0.86 16.12 1.34
CA ARG A 33 1.36 14.87 1.97
C ARG A 33 0.46 14.36 3.09
N GLY A 34 -0.71 14.95 3.29
CA GLY A 34 -1.65 14.50 4.32
C GLY A 34 -2.18 13.08 4.10
N PHE A 35 -2.07 12.51 2.89
CA PHE A 35 -2.39 11.10 2.62
C PHE A 35 -1.59 10.13 3.50
N THR A 36 -0.41 10.52 3.97
CA THR A 36 0.45 9.70 4.85
C THR A 36 -0.20 9.39 6.20
N GLN A 37 -1.18 10.19 6.61
CA GLN A 37 -1.97 9.98 7.82
C GLN A 37 -3.16 9.03 7.59
N LEU A 38 -3.48 8.68 6.35
CA LEU A 38 -4.57 7.77 6.03
C LEU A 38 -4.16 6.33 6.35
N ARG A 39 -4.94 5.67 7.20
CA ARG A 39 -4.75 4.26 7.55
C ARG A 39 -4.72 3.34 6.32
N VAL A 40 -5.62 3.59 5.38
CA VAL A 40 -5.69 2.86 4.11
C VAL A 40 -4.42 3.00 3.27
N TRP A 41 -3.81 4.19 3.27
CA TRP A 41 -2.54 4.40 2.58
C TRP A 41 -1.42 3.61 3.26
N ASN A 42 -1.31 3.68 4.58
CA ASN A 42 -0.30 2.91 5.33
C ASN A 42 -0.46 1.38 5.13
N ASN A 43 -1.68 0.85 5.22
CA ASN A 43 -1.92 -0.58 4.97
C ASN A 43 -1.60 -0.97 3.51
N SER A 44 -1.87 -0.11 2.52
CA SER A 44 -1.50 -0.39 1.12
C SER A 44 0.01 -0.35 0.86
N VAL A 45 0.76 0.50 1.57
CA VAL A 45 2.24 0.46 1.55
C VAL A 45 2.76 -0.83 2.18
N GLU A 46 2.20 -1.25 3.30
CA GLU A 46 2.55 -2.52 3.94
C GLU A 46 2.22 -3.71 3.03
N LEU A 47 1.08 -3.68 2.34
CA LEU A 47 0.70 -4.71 1.37
C LEU A 47 1.72 -4.83 0.25
N TYR A 48 2.20 -3.71 -0.29
CA TYR A 48 3.27 -3.68 -1.28
C TYR A 48 4.58 -4.27 -0.73
N PHE A 49 4.99 -3.86 0.47
CA PHE A 49 6.21 -4.36 1.12
C PHE A 49 6.18 -5.89 1.28
N LEU A 50 5.09 -6.43 1.84
CA LEU A 50 4.92 -7.86 2.03
C LEU A 50 4.84 -8.62 0.71
N THR A 51 4.21 -8.03 -0.32
CA THR A 51 4.15 -8.62 -1.67
C THR A 51 5.54 -8.76 -2.28
N CYS A 52 6.36 -7.71 -2.21
CA CYS A 52 7.75 -7.76 -2.67
C CYS A 52 8.54 -8.88 -1.97
N LYS A 53 8.38 -9.00 -0.65
CA LYS A 53 9.03 -10.05 0.15
C LYS A 53 8.55 -11.46 -0.21
N LEU A 54 7.25 -11.64 -0.42
CA LEU A 54 6.66 -12.93 -0.78
C LEU A 54 7.13 -13.38 -2.17
N LEU A 55 7.16 -12.47 -3.13
CA LEU A 55 7.39 -12.81 -4.54
C LEU A 55 8.87 -12.75 -4.96
N SER A 56 9.78 -12.28 -4.09
CA SER A 56 11.22 -12.25 -4.40
C SER A 56 11.83 -13.63 -4.63
N LYS A 57 11.17 -14.70 -4.16
CA LYS A 57 11.60 -16.10 -4.31
C LYS A 57 11.12 -16.76 -5.61
N PHE A 58 10.35 -16.06 -6.44
CA PHE A 58 9.79 -16.65 -7.66
C PHE A 58 10.85 -16.85 -8.75
N PRO A 59 10.68 -17.88 -9.61
CA PRO A 59 11.62 -18.17 -10.68
C PRO A 59 11.58 -17.08 -11.78
N TYR A 60 12.69 -16.94 -12.51
CA TYR A 60 12.88 -15.87 -13.49
C TYR A 60 11.84 -15.90 -14.63
N GLU A 61 11.38 -17.09 -15.01
CA GLU A 61 10.38 -17.32 -16.05
C GLU A 61 9.03 -16.64 -15.73
N LEU A 62 8.73 -16.44 -14.44
CA LEU A 62 7.51 -15.78 -13.96
C LEU A 62 7.71 -14.30 -13.64
N LYS A 63 8.89 -13.73 -13.91
CA LYS A 63 9.25 -12.35 -13.54
C LYS A 63 8.22 -11.33 -14.01
N LYS A 64 7.70 -11.44 -15.24
CA LYS A 64 6.69 -10.51 -15.76
C LYS A 64 5.39 -10.58 -14.95
N THR A 65 4.90 -11.78 -14.67
CA THR A 65 3.66 -11.98 -13.89
C THR A 65 3.84 -11.50 -12.46
N VAL A 66 4.99 -11.79 -11.85
CA VAL A 66 5.36 -11.28 -10.52
C VAL A 66 5.43 -9.76 -10.50
N SER A 67 6.10 -9.14 -11.47
CA SER A 67 6.18 -7.68 -11.58
C SER A 67 4.81 -7.04 -11.70
N ASN A 68 3.90 -7.60 -12.52
CA ASN A 68 2.53 -7.09 -12.62
C ASN A 68 1.78 -7.15 -11.28
N CYS A 69 1.99 -8.21 -10.49
CA CYS A 69 1.39 -8.37 -9.16
C CYS A 69 1.94 -7.36 -8.14
N ILE A 70 3.26 -7.13 -8.19
CA ILE A 70 3.93 -6.12 -7.37
C ILE A 70 3.42 -4.72 -7.75
N ASP A 71 3.33 -4.43 -9.05
CA ASP A 71 2.88 -3.14 -9.55
C ASP A 71 1.41 -2.86 -9.20
N SER A 72 0.53 -3.87 -9.22
CA SER A 72 -0.86 -3.70 -8.78
C SER A 72 -0.94 -3.36 -7.29
N SER A 73 -0.18 -4.03 -6.41
CA SER A 73 -0.13 -3.67 -4.98
C SER A 73 0.41 -2.24 -4.75
N HIS A 74 1.45 -1.84 -5.48
CA HIS A 74 2.02 -0.49 -5.37
C HIS A 74 1.08 0.58 -5.94
N SER A 75 0.32 0.24 -6.99
CA SER A 75 -0.63 1.13 -7.63
C SER A 75 -1.73 1.60 -6.66
N ILE A 76 -2.12 0.79 -5.68
CA ILE A 76 -3.12 1.15 -4.67
C ILE A 76 -2.67 2.39 -3.88
N SER A 77 -1.48 2.36 -3.29
CA SER A 77 -0.97 3.47 -2.48
C SER A 77 -0.64 4.70 -3.34
N ARG A 78 -0.11 4.49 -4.56
CA ARG A 78 0.17 5.58 -5.51
C ARG A 78 -1.09 6.32 -5.94
N ASN A 79 -2.16 5.60 -6.27
CA ASN A 79 -3.42 6.22 -6.65
C ASN A 79 -4.09 6.94 -5.46
N ILE A 80 -4.01 6.41 -4.24
CA ILE A 80 -4.51 7.12 -3.05
C ILE A 80 -3.77 8.46 -2.86
N ALA A 81 -2.44 8.45 -2.97
CA ALA A 81 -1.62 9.66 -2.81
C ALA A 81 -1.84 10.66 -3.95
N GLU A 82 -1.92 10.18 -5.19
CA GLU A 82 -2.16 11.03 -6.35
C GLU A 82 -3.54 11.67 -6.29
N GLY A 83 -4.57 10.88 -5.97
CA GLY A 83 -5.93 11.36 -5.77
C GLY A 83 -6.03 12.40 -4.65
N TYR A 84 -5.37 12.15 -3.51
CA TYR A 84 -5.34 13.08 -2.38
C TYR A 84 -4.70 14.43 -2.78
N SER A 85 -3.75 14.40 -3.71
CA SER A 85 -3.08 15.59 -4.21
C SER A 85 -3.92 16.37 -5.23
N ARG A 86 -5.09 15.87 -5.63
CA ARG A 86 -6.04 16.56 -6.51
C ARG A 86 -6.90 17.54 -5.70
N ARG A 87 -7.29 18.64 -6.35
CA ARG A 87 -8.17 19.65 -5.75
C ARG A 87 -9.63 19.26 -5.82
N SER A 88 -10.05 18.75 -6.97
CA SER A 88 -11.44 18.35 -7.20
C SER A 88 -11.73 17.02 -6.51
N ILE A 89 -12.81 16.98 -5.73
CA ILE A 89 -13.32 15.73 -5.14
C ILE A 89 -13.66 14.68 -6.21
N LYS A 90 -14.05 15.11 -7.42
CA LYS A 90 -14.33 14.21 -8.54
C LYS A 90 -13.06 13.53 -9.03
N GLU A 91 -11.97 14.28 -9.16
CA GLU A 91 -10.67 13.71 -9.53
C GLU A 91 -10.17 12.78 -8.43
N TYR A 92 -10.28 13.18 -7.15
CA TYR A 92 -9.88 12.31 -6.05
C TYR A 92 -10.64 10.98 -6.11
N LEU A 93 -11.96 11.01 -6.26
CA LEU A 93 -12.78 9.81 -6.42
C LEU A 93 -12.37 8.96 -7.64
N ASN A 94 -11.99 9.59 -8.77
CA ASN A 94 -11.49 8.86 -9.93
C ASN A 94 -10.22 8.05 -9.62
N PHE A 95 -9.26 8.66 -8.93
CA PHE A 95 -8.04 7.97 -8.49
C PHE A 95 -8.33 6.86 -7.48
N LEU A 96 -9.27 7.06 -6.55
CA LEU A 96 -9.66 6.01 -5.61
C LEU A 96 -10.35 4.83 -6.30
N ASN A 97 -11.11 5.07 -7.39
CA ASN A 97 -11.66 3.99 -8.20
C ASN A 97 -10.56 3.21 -8.95
N MET A 98 -9.51 3.89 -9.42
CA MET A 98 -8.33 3.20 -9.96
C MET A 98 -7.60 2.38 -8.89
N ALA A 99 -7.49 2.89 -7.67
CA ALA A 99 -6.95 2.12 -6.54
C ALA A 99 -7.79 0.87 -6.23
N LEU A 100 -9.13 0.96 -6.30
CA LEU A 100 -10.01 -0.20 -6.15
C LEU A 100 -9.83 -1.22 -7.29
N GLY A 101 -9.66 -0.75 -8.53
CA GLY A 101 -9.30 -1.60 -9.67
C GLY A 101 -8.01 -2.37 -9.43
N SER A 102 -6.94 -1.67 -9.01
CA SER A 102 -5.66 -2.30 -8.67
C SER A 102 -5.76 -3.27 -7.46
N SER A 103 -6.63 -3.01 -6.49
CA SER A 103 -6.93 -3.93 -5.39
C SER A 103 -7.50 -5.26 -5.91
N GLY A 104 -8.47 -5.20 -6.84
CA GLY A 104 -9.05 -6.38 -7.45
C GLY A 104 -8.05 -7.17 -8.31
N GLU A 105 -7.21 -6.48 -9.08
CA GLU A 105 -6.12 -7.10 -9.85
C GLU A 105 -5.12 -7.83 -8.95
N TYR A 106 -4.75 -7.20 -7.83
CA TYR A 106 -3.86 -7.80 -6.84
C TYR A 106 -4.45 -9.07 -6.20
N HIS A 107 -5.70 -9.01 -5.73
CA HIS A 107 -6.37 -10.17 -5.15
C HIS A 107 -6.46 -11.34 -6.15
N SER A 108 -6.86 -11.04 -7.40
CA SER A 108 -6.90 -12.02 -8.48
C SER A 108 -5.54 -12.68 -8.73
N CYS A 109 -4.46 -11.88 -8.73
CA CYS A 109 -3.10 -12.38 -8.88
C CYS A 109 -2.68 -13.34 -7.75
N ILE A 110 -2.80 -12.91 -6.49
CA ILE A 110 -2.41 -13.70 -5.32
C ILE A 110 -3.23 -14.99 -5.21
N PHE A 111 -4.53 -14.92 -5.47
CA PHE A 111 -5.39 -16.10 -5.53
C PHE A 111 -4.94 -17.07 -6.63
N SER A 112 -4.55 -16.57 -7.81
CA SER A 112 -4.04 -17.38 -8.91
C SER A 112 -2.74 -18.09 -8.54
N PHE A 113 -1.80 -17.40 -7.88
CA PHE A 113 -0.56 -18.02 -7.39
C PHE A 113 -0.83 -19.12 -6.36
N TYR A 114 -1.79 -18.91 -5.45
CA TYR A 114 -2.21 -19.95 -4.52
C TYR A 114 -2.81 -21.16 -5.25
N LYS A 115 -3.74 -20.93 -6.19
CA LYS A 115 -4.36 -22.01 -6.98
C LYS A 115 -3.36 -22.78 -7.84
N ALA A 116 -2.27 -22.14 -8.26
CA ALA A 116 -1.16 -22.76 -8.97
C ALA A 116 -0.13 -23.44 -8.07
N ASN A 117 -0.35 -23.49 -6.75
CA ASN A 117 0.58 -24.00 -5.73
C ASN A 117 1.95 -23.28 -5.74
N GLN A 118 1.98 -22.01 -6.11
CA GLN A 118 3.19 -21.18 -6.13
C GLN A 118 3.45 -20.46 -4.79
N ILE A 119 2.40 -20.32 -3.98
CA ILE A 119 2.46 -19.85 -2.58
C ILE A 119 1.67 -20.80 -1.70
N THR A 120 2.00 -20.86 -0.41
CA THR A 120 1.26 -21.70 0.54
C THR A 120 -0.09 -21.08 0.90
N LYS A 121 -0.96 -21.87 1.55
CA LYS A 121 -2.23 -21.38 2.07
C LYS A 121 -2.02 -20.29 3.12
N GLU A 122 -1.02 -20.44 3.98
CA GLU A 122 -0.70 -19.48 5.04
C GLU A 122 -0.20 -18.16 4.45
N GLU A 123 0.64 -18.23 3.41
CA GLU A 123 1.10 -17.05 2.67
C GLU A 123 -0.06 -16.33 1.98
N PHE A 124 -0.97 -17.09 1.36
CA PHE A 124 -2.20 -16.55 0.78
C PHE A 124 -3.08 -15.87 1.84
N GLU A 125 -3.38 -16.55 2.95
CA GLU A 125 -4.23 -16.00 4.02
C GLU A 125 -3.62 -14.74 4.65
N GLN A 126 -2.30 -14.66 4.78
CA GLN A 126 -1.62 -13.46 5.26
C GLN A 126 -1.84 -12.28 4.31
N MET A 127 -1.63 -12.45 3.00
CA MET A 127 -1.82 -11.39 2.01
C MET A 127 -3.30 -11.01 1.88
N ASP A 128 -4.18 -12.00 1.80
CA ASP A 128 -5.62 -11.83 1.64
C ASP A 128 -6.23 -11.04 2.81
N LYS A 129 -5.84 -11.36 4.05
CA LYS A 129 -6.32 -10.63 5.23
C LYS A 129 -5.96 -9.13 5.19
N LEU A 130 -4.74 -8.80 4.75
CA LEU A 130 -4.31 -7.41 4.65
C LEU A 130 -4.96 -6.70 3.45
N GLN A 131 -5.10 -7.38 2.32
CA GLN A 131 -5.81 -6.89 1.14
C GLN A 131 -7.28 -6.59 1.47
N TYR A 132 -7.99 -7.53 2.08
CA TYR A 132 -9.39 -7.37 2.49
C TYR A 132 -9.58 -6.16 3.42
N LYS A 133 -8.69 -6.00 4.41
CA LYS A 133 -8.71 -4.84 5.30
C LYS A 133 -8.49 -3.54 4.51
N THR A 134 -7.48 -3.50 3.65
CA THR A 134 -7.11 -2.33 2.84
C THR A 134 -8.24 -1.92 1.91
N GLU A 135 -8.85 -2.89 1.21
CA GLU A 135 -9.97 -2.66 0.31
C GLU A 135 -11.20 -2.11 1.03
N ASN A 136 -11.55 -2.67 2.19
CA ASN A 136 -12.67 -2.15 2.97
C ASN A 136 -12.42 -0.72 3.47
N GLU A 137 -11.22 -0.40 3.93
CA GLU A 137 -10.87 0.98 4.32
C GLU A 137 -10.91 1.92 3.11
N LEU A 138 -10.49 1.47 1.93
CA LEU A 138 -10.57 2.22 0.68
C LEU A 138 -12.03 2.49 0.27
N ILE A 139 -12.89 1.48 0.36
CA ILE A 139 -14.34 1.62 0.12
C ILE A 139 -14.95 2.64 1.10
N GLN A 140 -14.56 2.61 2.38
CA GLN A 140 -15.06 3.59 3.36
C GLN A 140 -14.58 5.02 3.06
N LEU A 141 -13.33 5.18 2.63
CA LEU A 141 -12.81 6.46 2.17
C LEU A 141 -13.63 6.99 0.97
N VAL A 142 -13.86 6.15 -0.05
CA VAL A 142 -14.69 6.50 -1.22
C VAL A 142 -16.09 6.93 -0.78
N LYS A 143 -16.77 6.15 0.07
CA LYS A 143 -18.10 6.48 0.57
C LYS A 143 -18.13 7.82 1.31
N SER A 144 -17.12 8.11 2.13
CA SER A 144 -17.02 9.38 2.87
C SER A 144 -16.88 10.58 1.93
N LEU A 145 -16.11 10.44 0.85
CA LEU A 145 -15.91 11.50 -0.14
C LEU A 145 -17.14 11.67 -1.04
N GLN A 146 -17.79 10.58 -1.44
CA GLN A 146 -19.08 10.65 -2.15
C GLN A 146 -20.14 11.39 -1.33
N LYS A 147 -20.18 11.18 -0.01
CA LYS A 147 -21.06 11.91 0.90
C LYS A 147 -20.74 13.41 0.89
N LYS A 148 -19.47 13.80 1.06
CA LYS A 148 -19.04 15.20 0.99
C LYS A 148 -19.38 15.85 -0.36
N MET A 149 -19.21 15.12 -1.46
CA MET A 149 -19.56 15.60 -2.80
C MET A 149 -21.06 15.87 -2.92
N LYS A 150 -21.90 14.97 -2.41
CA LYS A 150 -23.37 15.13 -2.42
C LYS A 150 -23.83 16.29 -1.54
N GLU A 151 -23.18 16.50 -0.40
CA GLU A 151 -23.51 17.55 0.56
C GLU A 151 -22.92 18.92 0.18
N GLY A 152 -22.00 18.98 -0.81
CA GLY A 152 -21.33 20.22 -1.18
C GLY A 152 -20.37 20.76 -0.12
N THR A 153 -19.87 19.89 0.77
CA THR A 153 -19.01 20.26 1.91
C THR A 153 -17.52 20.10 1.62
N TRP A 154 -17.16 19.92 0.35
CA TRP A 154 -15.78 19.86 -0.10
C TRP A 154 -15.22 21.24 -0.39
N ASP A 155 -14.02 21.50 0.10
CA ASP A 155 -13.26 22.70 -0.20
C ASP A 155 -12.22 22.38 -1.29
N ASP A 156 -12.37 22.99 -2.46
CA ASP A 156 -11.47 22.84 -3.60
C ASP A 156 -10.40 23.93 -3.69
N THR A 157 -10.26 24.76 -2.64
CA THR A 157 -9.25 25.81 -2.56
C THR A 157 -7.88 25.30 -2.04
N PHE A 158 -6.88 26.19 -1.99
CA PHE A 158 -5.49 25.88 -1.60
C PHE A 158 -5.13 26.46 -0.23
#